data_AF-A0A0C9UND5-F1
#
_entry.id   AF-A0A0C9UND5-F1
#
_cell.length_a   1.000
_cell.length_b   1.000
_cell.length_c   1.000
_cell.angle_alpha   90.00
_cell.angle_beta   90.00
_cell.angle_gamma   90.00
#
_symmetry.space_group_name_H-M   'P 1'
#
loop_
_entity.id
_entity.type
_entity.pdbx_description
1 polymer ?
#
loop_
_entity_poly.entity_id
_entity_poly.type
_entity_poly.pdbx_seq_one_letter_code
_entity_poly.pdbx_strand_id
1 'polypeptide(L)'
;MPVPGPSCNKGKQCPEPDRDFMRDPSSDNPPPEPKNSKKKKSRKKKPKDSDSNDSGDDSDPSSRHRPQNFEPAVMADYHSWEATPLFLLHWEEFVYELKENFGPVDAEEDAEEDLEDLKMGSNHYVTKYFIAFAKYKARTQFNDKGYYHVVKNTLPNRILDDLAKIYPKPKTYELLHQIVLQIDQHYWQSHHEESR
;
A
#
# COMPACT_ATOMS: atom_id res chain seq x y z
N MET A 1 -26.01 -2.83 66.64
CA MET A 1 -24.82 -1.97 66.50
C MET A 1 -24.90 -1.24 65.16
N PRO A 2 -25.51 -0.03 65.10
CA PRO A 2 -25.41 0.80 63.91
C PRO A 2 -24.34 1.88 64.12
N VAL A 3 -23.41 2.00 63.19
CA VAL A 3 -22.50 3.16 63.10
C VAL A 3 -22.80 3.87 61.77
N PRO A 4 -23.54 4.99 61.80
CA PRO A 4 -23.54 5.96 60.72
C PRO A 4 -22.61 7.12 61.08
N GLY A 5 -21.66 7.41 60.21
CA GLY A 5 -20.86 8.64 60.26
C GLY A 5 -20.88 9.33 58.89
N PRO A 6 -21.55 10.48 58.74
CA PRO A 6 -21.34 11.39 57.63
C PRO A 6 -20.35 12.49 58.04
N SER A 7 -19.40 12.83 57.17
CA SER A 7 -18.71 14.11 57.30
C SER A 7 -18.29 14.65 55.94
N CYS A 8 -19.09 15.61 55.47
CA CYS A 8 -18.76 16.52 54.40
C CYS A 8 -17.60 17.41 54.84
N ASN A 9 -16.60 17.64 53.98
CA ASN A 9 -15.79 18.85 54.09
C ASN A 9 -15.88 19.70 52.82
N LYS A 10 -16.33 20.92 53.08
CA LYS A 10 -16.62 21.99 52.15
C LYS A 10 -15.32 22.66 51.71
N GLY A 11 -15.27 22.97 50.42
CA GLY A 11 -14.92 24.28 49.87
C GLY A 11 -13.59 24.91 50.26
N LYS A 12 -12.81 25.25 49.24
CA LYS A 12 -12.21 26.58 49.07
C LYS A 12 -11.79 26.76 47.61
N GLN A 13 -12.65 27.42 46.85
CA GLN A 13 -12.24 28.23 45.71
C GLN A 13 -11.64 29.53 46.26
N CYS A 14 -10.56 30.00 45.64
CA CYS A 14 -10.18 31.41 45.58
C CYS A 14 -9.66 31.72 44.16
N PRO A 15 -9.81 32.97 43.69
CA PRO A 15 -9.90 33.30 42.27
C PRO A 15 -8.58 33.78 41.64
N GLU A 16 -8.62 33.93 40.32
CA GLU A 16 -7.65 34.59 39.43
C GLU A 16 -7.13 35.95 39.94
N PRO A 17 -6.02 36.39 39.32
CA PRO A 17 -6.10 37.72 38.72
C PRO A 17 -5.55 37.79 37.28
N ASP A 18 -6.31 38.53 36.49
CA ASP A 18 -6.04 39.21 35.22
C ASP A 18 -4.58 39.34 34.79
N ARG A 19 -4.33 38.96 33.53
CA ARG A 19 -3.32 39.60 32.69
C ARG A 19 -3.88 39.88 31.31
N ASP A 20 -4.54 41.02 31.22
CA ASP A 20 -4.63 41.81 30.00
C ASP A 20 -3.22 42.19 29.51
N PHE A 21 -2.84 41.69 28.34
CA PHE A 21 -1.90 42.38 27.45
C PHE A 21 -2.50 42.38 26.04
N MET A 22 -3.01 43.56 25.69
CA MET A 22 -3.42 43.95 24.34
C MET A 22 -2.23 43.98 23.37
N ARG A 23 -2.57 43.77 22.07
CA ARG A 23 -1.84 44.06 20.79
C ARG A 23 -0.80 43.03 20.33
N ASP A 24 -0.74 42.61 19.06
CA ASP A 24 -0.98 43.36 17.80
C ASP A 24 -1.81 42.62 16.73
N PRO A 25 -2.56 43.36 15.87
CA PRO A 25 -3.11 42.85 14.61
C PRO A 25 -2.23 43.29 13.43
N SER A 26 -1.60 42.35 12.72
CA SER A 26 -1.24 42.45 11.29
C SER A 26 -0.17 41.43 10.93
N SER A 27 -0.57 40.33 10.31
CA SER A 27 0.27 39.66 9.33
C SER A 27 -0.63 39.06 8.27
N ASP A 28 -1.01 39.90 7.31
CA ASP A 28 -1.48 39.48 5.99
C ASP A 28 -0.39 38.64 5.34
N ASN A 29 -0.55 37.32 5.36
CA ASN A 29 0.14 36.43 4.42
C ASN A 29 -0.91 35.90 3.44
N PRO A 30 -0.80 36.20 2.13
CA PRO A 30 -1.72 35.64 1.16
C PRO A 30 -1.48 34.13 1.00
N PRO A 31 -2.53 33.36 0.66
CA PRO A 31 -2.44 31.91 0.50
C PRO A 31 -1.58 31.54 -0.73
N PRO A 32 -0.78 30.46 -0.69
CA PRO A 32 -0.04 29.99 -1.86
C PRO A 32 -1.02 29.39 -2.89
N GLU A 33 -0.98 29.93 -4.11
CA GLU A 33 -1.75 29.43 -5.25
C GLU A 33 -1.44 27.96 -5.58
N PRO A 34 -2.45 27.19 -6.04
CA PRO A 34 -2.26 25.81 -6.47
C PRO A 34 -1.45 25.75 -7.77
N LYS A 35 -0.26 25.17 -7.71
CA LYS A 35 0.57 24.89 -8.89
C LYS A 35 -0.12 23.86 -9.79
N ASN A 36 -0.43 24.34 -10.98
CA ASN A 36 -1.11 23.66 -12.06
C ASN A 36 -0.52 22.28 -12.41
N SER A 37 -1.46 21.37 -12.67
CA SER A 37 -1.34 20.03 -13.20
C SER A 37 -0.44 19.96 -14.46
N LYS A 38 0.64 19.18 -14.38
CA LYS A 38 1.40 18.78 -15.58
C LYS A 38 0.65 17.66 -16.29
N LYS A 39 0.09 18.06 -17.43
CA LYS A 39 -0.64 17.28 -18.44
C LYS A 39 0.05 15.96 -18.82
N LYS A 40 -0.80 14.94 -18.94
CA LYS A 40 -0.58 13.66 -19.65
C LYS A 40 0.07 13.90 -21.02
N LYS A 41 1.18 13.22 -21.27
CA LYS A 41 1.86 13.14 -22.56
C LYS A 41 1.10 12.14 -23.45
N SER A 42 0.11 12.62 -24.20
CA SER A 42 -0.53 11.86 -25.27
C SER A 42 0.43 11.77 -26.47
N ARG A 43 0.78 10.54 -26.86
CA ARG A 43 1.55 10.27 -28.08
C ARG A 43 0.69 10.59 -29.30
N LYS A 44 1.11 11.62 -30.03
CA LYS A 44 0.57 12.10 -31.30
C LYS A 44 0.85 11.06 -32.39
N LYS A 45 -0.18 10.32 -32.85
CA LYS A 45 -0.10 9.54 -34.09
C LYS A 45 -0.14 10.51 -35.28
N LYS A 46 0.85 10.42 -36.17
CA LYS A 46 0.83 11.05 -37.50
C LYS A 46 -0.12 10.26 -38.42
N PRO A 47 -0.98 10.89 -39.22
CA PRO A 47 -1.40 10.31 -40.49
C PRO A 47 -0.33 10.63 -41.55
N LYS A 48 -0.01 9.65 -42.39
CA LYS A 48 0.73 9.85 -43.62
C LYS A 48 -0.18 9.36 -44.74
N ASP A 49 -0.66 10.32 -45.53
CA ASP A 49 -1.45 10.10 -46.73
C ASP A 49 -0.56 9.59 -47.88
N SER A 50 -1.19 8.86 -48.81
CA SER A 50 -0.93 8.83 -50.26
C SER A 50 0.43 8.22 -50.73
N ASP A 51 0.53 7.36 -51.75
CA ASP A 51 -0.30 7.10 -52.93
C ASP A 51 -0.14 5.66 -53.43
N SER A 52 -1.15 5.23 -54.18
CA SER A 52 -1.19 4.08 -55.06
C SER A 52 -0.05 4.07 -56.09
N ASN A 53 0.52 2.90 -56.37
CA ASN A 53 0.71 2.47 -57.76
C ASN A 53 0.66 0.95 -57.88
N ASP A 54 -0.18 0.57 -58.82
CA ASP A 54 -0.45 -0.72 -59.42
C ASP A 54 0.78 -1.21 -60.22
N SER A 55 1.11 -2.50 -60.07
CA SER A 55 1.97 -3.28 -60.96
C SER A 55 1.84 -4.74 -60.57
N GLY A 56 0.96 -5.46 -61.25
CA GLY A 56 0.90 -6.91 -61.18
C GLY A 56 2.20 -7.55 -61.68
N ASP A 57 2.65 -8.58 -60.98
CA ASP A 57 3.62 -9.54 -61.50
C ASP A 57 3.12 -10.94 -61.16
N ASP A 58 2.77 -11.66 -62.22
CA ASP A 58 2.35 -13.04 -62.25
C ASP A 58 3.57 -13.94 -61.99
N SER A 59 3.60 -14.62 -60.84
CA SER A 59 4.52 -15.74 -60.62
C SER A 59 3.93 -16.77 -59.66
N ASP A 60 3.28 -17.76 -60.28
CA ASP A 60 3.31 -19.19 -59.96
C ASP A 60 2.91 -19.67 -58.53
N PRO A 61 1.71 -20.23 -58.31
CA PRO A 61 1.22 -20.65 -57.00
C PRO A 61 1.69 -22.07 -56.61
N SER A 62 2.92 -22.47 -56.95
CA SER A 62 3.45 -23.82 -56.67
C SER A 62 4.66 -23.86 -55.74
N SER A 63 4.83 -22.85 -54.87
CA SER A 63 5.69 -22.97 -53.68
C SER A 63 4.86 -22.76 -52.42
N ARG A 64 4.13 -23.80 -52.01
CA ARG A 64 3.75 -23.95 -50.60
C ARG A 64 5.02 -24.19 -49.81
N HIS A 65 5.73 -23.13 -49.46
CA HIS A 65 6.61 -23.17 -48.31
C HIS A 65 5.75 -23.45 -47.09
N ARG A 66 5.66 -24.73 -46.73
CA ARG A 66 5.30 -25.17 -45.38
C ARG A 66 6.11 -24.28 -44.44
N PRO A 67 5.49 -23.50 -43.53
CA PRO A 67 6.25 -22.88 -42.46
C PRO A 67 6.97 -24.03 -41.79
N GLN A 68 8.30 -24.06 -41.89
CA GLN A 68 9.09 -24.93 -41.06
C GLN A 68 8.66 -24.60 -39.64
N ASN A 69 7.96 -25.56 -39.04
CA ASN A 69 7.64 -25.55 -37.64
C ASN A 69 8.92 -25.09 -36.94
N PHE A 70 8.84 -24.04 -36.12
CA PHE A 70 9.89 -23.77 -35.15
C PHE A 70 9.95 -24.99 -34.26
N GLU A 71 10.71 -26.02 -34.66
CA GLU A 71 11.27 -26.95 -33.70
C GLU A 71 12.24 -26.13 -32.88
N PRO A 72 12.02 -25.98 -31.57
CA PRO A 72 13.09 -25.51 -30.71
C PRO A 72 14.21 -26.55 -30.84
N ALA A 73 15.35 -26.16 -31.40
CA ALA A 73 16.58 -26.97 -31.46
C ALA A 73 17.15 -27.31 -30.06
N VAL A 74 16.36 -27.12 -29.01
CA VAL A 74 16.67 -27.40 -27.60
C VAL A 74 16.48 -28.90 -27.29
N MET A 75 15.92 -29.68 -28.20
CA MET A 75 15.56 -31.09 -27.95
C MET A 75 16.37 -32.12 -28.76
N ALA A 76 17.40 -31.71 -29.51
CA ALA A 76 18.17 -32.63 -30.36
C ALA A 76 19.19 -33.49 -29.59
N ASP A 77 19.59 -33.07 -28.38
CA ASP A 77 20.53 -33.80 -27.52
C ASP A 77 19.84 -34.25 -26.22
N TYR A 78 18.75 -35.02 -26.31
CA TYR A 78 18.26 -35.72 -25.14
C TYR A 78 19.26 -36.80 -24.75
N HIS A 79 20.03 -36.47 -23.70
CA HIS A 79 20.68 -37.45 -22.86
C HIS A 79 19.70 -38.59 -22.54
N SER A 80 20.25 -39.81 -22.41
CA SER A 80 19.58 -41.02 -21.91
C SER A 80 18.40 -40.68 -20.98
N TRP A 81 17.28 -41.37 -21.11
CA TRP A 81 16.10 -41.25 -20.22
C TRP A 81 16.47 -41.33 -18.72
N GLU A 82 17.65 -41.87 -18.40
CA GLU A 82 18.28 -41.93 -17.08
C GLU A 82 18.88 -40.59 -16.57
N ALA A 83 18.93 -39.55 -17.40
CA ALA A 83 19.48 -38.22 -17.07
C ALA A 83 18.42 -37.10 -17.11
N THR A 84 17.14 -37.46 -17.18
CA THR A 84 16.07 -36.46 -17.15
C THR A 84 16.05 -35.81 -15.76
N PRO A 85 16.20 -34.48 -15.65
CA PRO A 85 16.21 -33.82 -14.35
C PRO A 85 14.86 -34.00 -13.65
N LEU A 86 14.91 -34.21 -12.33
CA LEU A 86 13.76 -34.60 -11.52
C LEU A 86 12.58 -33.60 -11.62
N PHE A 87 12.87 -32.32 -11.80
CA PHE A 87 11.86 -31.27 -11.98
C PHE A 87 11.01 -31.41 -13.27
N LEU A 88 11.47 -32.15 -14.28
CA LEU A 88 10.66 -32.47 -15.46
C LEU A 88 9.76 -33.70 -15.25
N LEU A 89 10.03 -34.50 -14.22
CA LEU A 89 9.30 -35.73 -13.92
C LEU A 89 8.33 -35.57 -12.74
N HIS A 90 8.61 -34.62 -11.83
CA HIS A 90 7.87 -34.44 -10.58
C HIS A 90 7.44 -32.98 -10.42
N TRP A 91 6.14 -32.77 -10.18
CA TRP A 91 5.56 -31.44 -9.99
C TRP A 91 6.15 -30.69 -8.79
N GLU A 92 6.43 -31.38 -7.68
CA GLU A 92 6.98 -30.77 -6.47
C GLU A 92 8.40 -30.23 -6.71
N GLU A 93 9.23 -31.01 -7.41
CA GLU A 93 10.58 -30.63 -7.83
C GLU A 93 10.55 -29.45 -8.82
N PHE A 94 9.57 -29.43 -9.73
CA PHE A 94 9.35 -28.29 -10.61
C PHE A 94 9.06 -26.99 -9.85
N VAL A 95 8.17 -27.06 -8.86
CA VAL A 95 7.84 -25.90 -8.02
C VAL A 95 9.03 -25.47 -7.16
N TYR A 96 9.80 -26.43 -6.64
CA TYR A 96 11.01 -26.16 -5.88
C TYR A 96 12.04 -25.44 -6.75
N GLU A 97 12.38 -25.98 -7.91
CA GLU A 97 13.34 -25.39 -8.85
C GLU A 97 12.91 -23.98 -9.30
N LEU A 98 11.61 -23.78 -9.54
CA LEU A 98 11.08 -22.45 -9.86
C LEU A 98 11.25 -21.46 -8.70
N LYS A 99 10.98 -21.88 -7.47
CA LYS A 99 11.14 -21.02 -6.29
C LYS A 99 12.61 -20.73 -6.00
N GLU A 100 13.48 -21.71 -6.17
CA GLU A 100 14.92 -21.56 -5.95
C GLU A 100 15.53 -20.58 -6.96
N ASN A 101 15.14 -20.66 -8.24
CA ASN A 101 15.75 -19.85 -9.30
C ASN A 101 15.04 -18.51 -9.57
N PHE A 102 13.75 -18.39 -9.26
CA PHE A 102 12.94 -17.20 -9.55
C PHE A 102 12.24 -16.62 -8.32
N GLY A 103 12.41 -17.22 -7.15
CA GLY A 103 11.94 -16.66 -5.90
C GLY A 103 12.79 -15.48 -5.44
N PRO A 104 12.30 -14.71 -4.47
CA PRO A 104 13.12 -13.72 -3.78
C PRO A 104 14.26 -14.43 -3.04
N VAL A 105 15.46 -13.84 -3.09
CA VAL A 105 16.66 -14.38 -2.42
C VAL A 105 16.45 -14.45 -0.91
N ASP A 106 15.83 -13.41 -0.34
CA ASP A 106 15.35 -13.40 1.03
C ASP A 106 13.94 -12.79 1.08
N ALA A 107 12.93 -13.67 1.01
CA ALA A 107 11.54 -13.24 0.98
C ALA A 107 11.05 -12.63 2.30
N GLU A 108 11.76 -12.86 3.42
CA GLU A 108 11.47 -12.28 4.71
C GLU A 108 12.08 -10.88 4.81
N GLU A 109 13.38 -10.73 4.52
CA GLU A 109 14.07 -9.43 4.50
C GLU A 109 13.39 -8.44 3.53
N ASP A 110 13.07 -8.89 2.30
CA ASP A 110 12.34 -8.08 1.32
C ASP A 110 10.97 -7.62 1.86
N ALA A 111 10.28 -8.49 2.63
CA ALA A 111 8.97 -8.17 3.19
C ALA A 111 9.08 -7.21 4.39
N GLU A 112 10.15 -7.28 5.16
CA GLU A 112 10.45 -6.32 6.23
C GLU A 112 10.73 -4.93 5.67
N GLU A 113 11.57 -4.81 4.64
CA GLU A 113 11.85 -3.55 3.95
C GLU A 113 10.57 -2.93 3.38
N ASP A 114 9.77 -3.74 2.66
CA ASP A 114 8.48 -3.31 2.11
C ASP A 114 7.50 -2.84 3.22
N LEU A 115 7.57 -3.42 4.42
CA LEU A 115 6.73 -3.04 5.57
C LEU A 115 7.17 -1.70 6.17
N GLU A 116 8.47 -1.41 6.21
CA GLU A 116 9.02 -0.14 6.69
C GLU A 116 8.72 1.03 5.73
N ASP A 117 8.75 0.74 4.43
CA ASP A 117 8.43 1.72 3.38
C ASP A 117 6.92 1.93 3.18
N LEU A 118 6.09 1.02 3.69
CA LEU A 118 4.64 1.11 3.57
C LEU A 118 4.09 2.30 4.37
N LYS A 119 3.84 3.41 3.68
CA LYS A 119 3.21 4.62 4.27
C LYS A 119 1.78 4.78 3.82
N MET A 120 0.91 5.14 4.76
CA MET A 120 -0.46 5.50 4.45
C MET A 120 -0.54 6.98 4.06
N GLY A 121 -0.97 7.26 2.83
CA GLY A 121 -1.22 8.63 2.39
C GLY A 121 -2.41 9.28 3.11
N SER A 122 -2.38 10.60 3.28
CA SER A 122 -3.35 11.36 4.08
C SER A 122 -4.79 11.28 3.61
N ASN A 123 -5.05 10.98 2.33
CA ASN A 123 -6.39 10.86 1.73
C ASN A 123 -6.74 9.42 1.33
N HIS A 124 -5.96 8.43 1.77
CA HIS A 124 -6.24 7.02 1.49
C HIS A 124 -7.21 6.45 2.51
N TYR A 125 -7.93 5.39 2.14
CA TYR A 125 -8.69 4.57 3.08
C TYR A 125 -7.74 3.63 3.82
N VAL A 126 -7.88 3.53 5.14
CA VAL A 126 -7.10 2.65 6.02
C VAL A 126 -7.13 1.19 5.53
N THR A 127 -8.28 0.73 5.02
CA THR A 127 -8.43 -0.64 4.53
C THR A 127 -7.42 -0.99 3.44
N LYS A 128 -7.11 -0.05 2.53
CA LYS A 128 -6.10 -0.29 1.48
C LYS A 128 -4.71 -0.47 2.07
N TYR A 129 -4.38 0.35 3.08
CA TYR A 129 -3.13 0.22 3.83
C TYR A 129 -3.06 -1.15 4.53
N PHE A 130 -4.09 -1.56 5.27
CA PHE A 130 -4.05 -2.84 6.00
C PHE A 130 -4.07 -4.07 5.09
N ILE A 131 -4.63 -4.00 3.88
CA ILE A 131 -4.50 -5.08 2.88
C ILE A 131 -3.03 -5.23 2.46
N ALA A 132 -2.34 -4.12 2.16
CA ALA A 132 -0.92 -4.15 1.83
C ALA A 132 -0.08 -4.60 3.04
N PHE A 133 -0.38 -4.10 4.23
CA PHE A 133 0.27 -4.50 5.47
C PHE A 133 0.12 -6.00 5.74
N ALA A 134 -1.08 -6.57 5.56
CA ALA A 134 -1.34 -7.99 5.77
C ALA A 134 -0.55 -8.89 4.81
N LYS A 135 -0.35 -8.44 3.56
CA LYS A 135 0.49 -9.14 2.57
C LYS A 135 1.92 -9.33 3.09
N TYR A 136 2.50 -8.29 3.70
CA TYR A 136 3.86 -8.30 4.23
C TYR A 136 3.95 -8.96 5.60
N LYS A 137 3.02 -8.66 6.50
CA LYS A 137 2.86 -9.33 7.81
C LYS A 137 2.84 -10.87 7.70
N ALA A 138 2.26 -11.41 6.63
CA ALA A 138 2.21 -12.85 6.40
C ALA A 138 3.57 -13.50 6.08
N ARG A 139 4.59 -12.70 5.77
CA ARG A 139 5.95 -13.12 5.40
C ARG A 139 7.01 -12.75 6.43
N THR A 140 6.65 -11.93 7.42
CA THR A 140 7.55 -11.44 8.47
C THR A 140 7.23 -12.09 9.81
N GLN A 141 8.23 -12.19 10.70
CA GLN A 141 8.07 -12.78 12.03
C GLN A 141 8.13 -11.76 13.18
N PHE A 142 7.71 -10.52 12.95
CA PHE A 142 7.65 -9.53 14.03
C PHE A 142 6.69 -9.95 15.15
N ASN A 143 7.03 -9.54 16.37
CA ASN A 143 6.12 -9.67 17.50
C ASN A 143 5.03 -8.57 17.47
N ASP A 144 4.03 -8.71 18.34
CA ASP A 144 2.92 -7.75 18.46
C ASP A 144 3.39 -6.30 18.62
N LYS A 145 4.46 -6.10 19.40
CA LYS A 145 5.06 -4.77 19.63
C LYS A 145 5.72 -4.22 18.36
N GLY A 146 6.38 -5.05 17.57
CA GLY A 146 6.98 -4.67 16.29
C GLY A 146 5.91 -4.16 15.33
N TYR A 147 4.86 -4.96 15.09
CA TYR A 147 3.75 -4.53 14.24
C TYR A 147 3.04 -3.28 14.76
N TYR A 148 2.87 -3.16 16.07
CA TYR A 148 2.32 -1.96 16.68
C TYR A 148 3.15 -0.71 16.33
N HIS A 149 4.49 -0.79 16.44
CA HIS A 149 5.37 0.33 16.14
C HIS A 149 5.33 0.71 14.66
N VAL A 150 5.38 -0.28 13.77
CA VAL A 150 5.30 -0.02 12.32
C VAL A 150 4.01 0.71 11.98
N VAL A 151 2.85 0.17 12.37
CA VAL A 151 1.56 0.83 12.11
C VAL A 151 1.52 2.24 12.71
N LYS A 152 1.96 2.41 13.96
CA LYS A 152 1.91 3.73 14.58
C LYS A 152 2.77 4.78 13.86
N ASN A 153 3.87 4.37 13.23
CA ASN A 153 4.80 5.28 12.55
C ASN A 153 4.40 5.58 11.10
N THR A 154 3.57 4.74 10.48
CA THR A 154 3.18 4.85 9.06
C THR A 154 1.83 5.52 8.85
N LEU A 155 1.06 5.74 9.93
CA LEU A 155 -0.24 6.39 9.89
C LEU A 155 -0.16 7.90 9.63
N PRO A 156 -1.14 8.47 8.90
CA PRO A 156 -1.21 9.91 8.68
C PRO A 156 -1.65 10.66 9.95
N ASN A 157 -1.22 11.93 10.04
CA ASN A 157 -1.51 12.79 11.20
C ASN A 157 -3.00 12.83 11.58
N ARG A 158 -3.93 12.86 10.61
CA ARG A 158 -5.38 12.89 10.94
C ARG A 158 -5.80 11.72 11.85
N ILE A 159 -5.24 10.53 11.62
CA ILE A 159 -5.56 9.35 12.40
C ILE A 159 -4.82 9.41 13.74
N LEU A 160 -3.56 9.87 13.74
CA LEU A 160 -2.78 10.03 14.97
C LEU A 160 -3.41 11.03 15.93
N ASP A 161 -3.97 12.13 15.43
CA ASP A 161 -4.65 13.16 16.21
C ASP A 161 -5.91 12.62 16.89
N ASP A 162 -6.70 11.81 16.19
CA ASP A 162 -7.88 11.16 16.77
C ASP A 162 -7.51 10.00 17.71
N LEU A 163 -6.48 9.23 17.35
CA LEU A 163 -5.94 8.17 18.20
C LEU A 163 -5.41 8.73 19.53
N ALA A 164 -4.84 9.94 19.53
CA ALA A 164 -4.36 10.61 20.74
C ALA A 164 -5.47 10.95 21.74
N LYS A 165 -6.72 11.07 21.27
CA LYS A 165 -7.90 11.36 22.11
C LYS A 165 -8.47 10.11 22.79
N ILE A 166 -8.04 8.91 22.37
CA ILE A 166 -8.61 7.65 22.85
C ILE A 166 -7.94 7.20 24.15
N TYR A 167 -8.77 6.91 25.15
CA TYR A 167 -8.35 6.38 26.45
C TYR A 167 -9.20 5.16 26.85
N PRO A 168 -8.57 4.06 27.31
CA PRO A 168 -7.12 3.86 27.45
C PRO A 168 -6.41 3.68 26.10
N LYS A 169 -5.12 4.03 26.03
CA LYS A 169 -4.32 3.86 24.81
C LYS A 169 -4.21 2.38 24.43
N PRO A 170 -4.31 2.03 23.12
CA PRO A 170 -4.11 0.66 22.68
C PRO A 170 -2.68 0.22 22.99
N LYS A 171 -2.57 -0.97 23.59
CA LYS A 171 -1.29 -1.59 23.97
C LYS A 171 -0.88 -2.75 23.07
N THR A 172 -1.81 -3.26 22.25
CA THR A 172 -1.58 -4.38 21.34
C THR A 172 -1.82 -3.94 19.90
N TYR A 173 -1.20 -4.64 18.95
CA TYR A 173 -1.43 -4.41 17.53
C TYR A 173 -2.90 -4.59 17.17
N GLU A 174 -3.56 -5.64 17.65
CA GLU A 174 -4.96 -5.93 17.27
C GLU A 174 -5.93 -4.82 17.72
N LEU A 175 -5.72 -4.28 18.93
CA LEU A 175 -6.54 -3.19 19.41
C LEU A 175 -6.26 -1.89 18.64
N LEU A 176 -4.99 -1.62 18.30
CA LEU A 176 -4.63 -0.49 17.45
C LEU A 176 -5.29 -0.61 16.07
N HIS A 177 -5.21 -1.79 15.44
CA HIS A 177 -5.80 -2.08 14.14
C HIS A 177 -7.31 -1.80 14.12
N GLN A 178 -8.04 -2.30 15.12
CA GLN A 178 -9.48 -2.09 15.25
C GLN A 178 -9.84 -0.61 15.42
N ILE A 179 -9.13 0.10 16.30
CA ILE A 179 -9.38 1.53 16.56
C ILE A 179 -9.11 2.37 15.31
N VAL A 180 -8.01 2.10 14.61
CA VAL A 180 -7.63 2.84 13.40
C VAL A 180 -8.68 2.67 12.30
N LEU A 181 -9.23 1.46 12.13
CA LEU A 181 -10.34 1.22 11.22
C LEU A 181 -11.59 2.03 11.59
N GLN A 182 -11.93 2.11 12.87
CA GLN A 182 -13.09 2.89 13.34
C GLN A 182 -12.91 4.40 13.10
N ILE A 183 -11.73 4.95 13.38
CA ILE A 183 -11.42 6.36 13.13
C ILE A 183 -11.60 6.68 11.64
N ASP A 184 -11.01 5.88 10.75
CA ASP A 184 -11.12 6.12 9.30
C ASP A 184 -12.56 6.00 8.82
N GLN A 185 -13.31 5.01 9.29
CA GLN A 185 -14.72 4.86 8.97
C GLN A 185 -15.54 6.10 9.34
N HIS A 186 -15.38 6.60 10.57
CA HIS A 186 -16.08 7.79 11.04
C HIS A 186 -15.72 9.02 10.21
N TYR A 187 -14.43 9.22 9.92
CA TYR A 187 -13.94 10.31 9.08
C TYR A 187 -14.62 10.33 7.71
N TRP A 188 -14.67 9.19 7.02
CA TRP A 188 -15.30 9.13 5.70
C TRP A 188 -16.83 9.30 5.75
N GLN A 189 -17.48 8.84 6.81
CA GLN A 189 -18.91 9.09 7.02
C GLN A 189 -19.21 10.59 7.13
N SER A 190 -18.47 11.32 7.97
CA SER A 190 -18.64 12.77 8.11
C SER A 190 -18.38 13.52 6.79
N HIS A 191 -17.36 13.13 6.03
CA HIS A 191 -17.06 13.74 4.73
C HIS A 191 -18.14 13.51 3.66
N HIS A 192 -18.81 12.36 3.68
CA HIS A 192 -19.93 12.08 2.78
C HIS A 192 -21.17 12.94 3.09
N GLU A 193 -21.39 13.28 4.37
CA GLU A 193 -22.50 14.14 4.79
C GLU A 193 -22.26 15.60 4.41
N GLU A 194 -21.04 16.11 4.57
CA GLU A 194 -20.69 17.50 4.24
C GLU A 194 -20.73 17.80 2.73
N SER A 195 -20.58 16.77 1.90
CA SER A 195 -20.62 16.89 0.43
C SER A 195 -22.03 16.82 -0.16
N ARG A 196 -23.08 16.72 0.67
CA ARG A 196 -24.48 16.56 0.27
C ARG A 196 -25.27 17.86 0.39
#